data_AF-A0A4R3KS14-F1
#
_entry.id   AF-A0A4R3KS14-F1
#
_cell.length_a   1.000
_cell.length_b   1.000
_cell.length_c   1.000
_cell.angle_alpha   90.00
_cell.angle_beta   90.00
_cell.angle_gamma   90.00
#
_symmetry.space_group_name_H-M   'P 1'
#
loop_
_entity.id
_entity.type
_entity.pdbx_description
1 polymer ?
#
loop_
_entity_poly.entity_id
_entity_poly.type
_entity_poly.pdbx_seq_one_letter_code
_entity_poly.pdbx_strand_id
1 'polypeptide(L)'
;MLDIPADCARKLKEDRADIGLVPVAVLPELPYYELVADYCIGAVGEVNSVFLFSRKPLEEIRFIRTDNHSRTSNLLARILASRYWKIDASFGNFADEDAFVLIGDRTFGLKKEYPYVYDLAAEWIRFTGLPFVFAVWAANKPVDPVFREEFNRALEYGVTHRKELLKELPQVKGFDLEEYLMKHLSFELDARKKEGLSLFLQHVQEILLGSKENNTHICSNATGSDL
;
A
#
# COMPACT_ATOMS: atom_id res chain seq x y z
N MET A 1 -6.39 -15.28 -15.34
CA MET A 1 -6.54 -14.66 -14.01
C MET A 1 -5.53 -13.53 -13.93
N LEU A 2 -5.93 -12.34 -13.47
CA LEU A 2 -5.02 -11.20 -13.32
C LEU A 2 -4.15 -11.42 -12.07
N ASP A 3 -2.88 -11.04 -12.14
CA ASP A 3 -1.97 -11.11 -10.98
C ASP A 3 -2.36 -10.06 -9.92
N ILE A 4 -2.26 -10.42 -8.64
CA ILE A 4 -2.37 -9.44 -7.55
C ILE A 4 -1.05 -8.68 -7.38
N PRO A 5 -1.04 -7.51 -6.71
CA PRO A 5 0.18 -6.71 -6.57
C PRO A 5 1.37 -7.46 -5.94
N ALA A 6 1.10 -8.38 -5.01
CA ALA A 6 2.13 -9.23 -4.40
C ALA A 6 2.80 -10.19 -5.42
N ASP A 7 2.05 -10.69 -6.41
CA ASP A 7 2.58 -11.53 -7.48
C ASP A 7 3.44 -10.74 -8.45
N CYS A 8 3.03 -9.51 -8.82
CA CYS A 8 3.85 -8.61 -9.64
C CYS A 8 5.21 -8.34 -8.99
N ALA A 9 5.22 -8.04 -7.69
CA ALA A 9 6.45 -7.84 -6.93
C ALA A 9 7.36 -9.07 -6.93
N ARG A 10 6.77 -10.26 -6.74
CA ARG A 10 7.51 -11.52 -6.76
C ARG A 10 8.13 -11.80 -8.13
N LYS A 11 7.39 -11.62 -9.22
CA LYS A 11 7.90 -11.79 -10.59
C LYS A 11 9.06 -10.86 -10.89
N LEU A 12 8.98 -9.61 -10.46
CA LEU A 12 10.05 -8.61 -10.61
C LEU A 12 11.32 -9.01 -9.83
N LYS A 13 11.15 -9.51 -8.59
CA LYS A 13 12.25 -9.97 -7.73
C LYS A 13 12.92 -11.26 -8.24
N GLU A 14 12.14 -12.15 -8.86
CA GLU A 14 12.61 -13.44 -9.42
C GLU A 14 13.09 -13.32 -10.88
N ASP A 15 13.20 -12.11 -11.42
CA ASP A 15 13.56 -11.84 -12.83
C ASP A 15 12.65 -12.57 -13.85
N ARG A 16 11.38 -12.78 -13.49
CA ARG A 16 10.34 -13.34 -14.37
C ARG A 16 9.52 -12.26 -15.08
N ALA A 17 9.77 -10.99 -14.78
CA ALA A 17 9.25 -9.82 -15.46
C ALA A 17 10.25 -8.68 -15.31
N ASP A 18 10.45 -7.90 -16.38
CA ASP A 18 11.39 -6.76 -16.38
C ASP A 18 10.77 -5.50 -15.76
N ILE A 19 9.45 -5.33 -15.93
CA ILE A 19 8.67 -4.17 -15.50
C ILE A 19 7.38 -4.66 -14.84
N GLY A 20 6.97 -4.03 -13.74
CA GLY A 20 5.69 -4.32 -13.10
C GLY A 20 5.14 -3.16 -12.31
N LEU A 21 3.82 -3.10 -12.20
CA LEU A 21 3.12 -2.26 -11.22
C LEU A 21 3.20 -2.97 -9.86
N VAL A 22 4.08 -2.47 -8.98
CA VAL A 22 4.41 -3.15 -7.72
C VAL A 22 4.03 -2.29 -6.51
N PRO A 23 3.64 -2.91 -5.38
CA PRO A 23 3.46 -2.20 -4.12
C PRO A 23 4.75 -1.51 -3.70
N VAL A 24 4.71 -0.23 -3.35
CA VAL A 24 5.92 0.53 -3.00
C VAL A 24 6.71 -0.06 -1.82
N ALA A 25 6.04 -0.78 -0.93
CA ALA A 25 6.67 -1.48 0.18
C ALA A 25 7.73 -2.52 -0.22
N VAL A 26 7.71 -3.01 -1.46
CA VAL A 26 8.67 -4.03 -1.92
C VAL A 26 9.94 -3.43 -2.49
N LEU A 27 9.96 -2.13 -2.80
CA LEU A 27 11.10 -1.47 -3.44
C LEU A 27 12.41 -1.65 -2.64
N PRO A 28 12.44 -1.53 -1.30
CA PRO A 28 13.67 -1.76 -0.53
C PRO A 28 14.19 -3.20 -0.57
N GLU A 29 13.37 -4.17 -1.02
CA GLU A 29 13.79 -5.57 -1.17
C GLU A 29 14.40 -5.88 -2.54
N LEU A 30 14.29 -4.96 -3.50
CA LEU A 30 14.84 -5.12 -4.84
C LEU A 30 16.33 -4.77 -4.82
N PRO A 31 17.23 -5.66 -5.30
CA PRO A 31 18.66 -5.35 -5.38
C PRO A 31 18.96 -4.11 -6.24
N TYR A 32 18.13 -3.89 -7.25
CA TYR A 32 18.14 -2.74 -8.13
C TYR A 32 16.69 -2.46 -8.53
N TYR A 33 16.32 -1.18 -8.60
CA TYR A 33 15.12 -0.77 -9.30
C TYR A 33 15.25 0.65 -9.85
N GLU A 34 14.48 0.93 -10.90
CA GLU A 34 14.17 2.29 -11.31
C GLU A 34 12.65 2.47 -11.47
N LEU A 35 12.15 3.66 -11.14
CA LEU A 35 10.76 4.04 -11.43
C LEU A 35 10.68 4.40 -12.91
N VAL A 36 9.85 3.71 -13.68
CA VAL A 36 9.87 3.79 -15.16
C VAL A 36 8.73 4.58 -15.77
N ALA A 37 7.79 5.06 -14.97
CA ALA A 37 6.68 5.88 -15.42
C ALA A 37 6.47 7.10 -14.51
N ASP A 38 5.87 8.14 -15.09
CA ASP A 38 5.35 9.32 -14.41
C ASP A 38 3.94 9.09 -13.85
N TYR A 39 3.51 7.82 -13.79
CA TYR A 39 2.23 7.40 -13.25
C TYR A 39 2.38 6.33 -12.16
N CYS A 40 1.45 6.34 -11.21
CA CYS A 40 1.39 5.49 -10.03
C CYS A 40 -0.07 5.18 -9.65
N ILE A 41 -0.27 4.37 -8.61
CA ILE A 41 -1.54 4.32 -7.88
C ILE A 41 -1.35 5.09 -6.59
N GLY A 42 -1.90 6.29 -6.49
CA GLY A 42 -1.76 7.16 -5.32
C GLY A 42 -3.07 7.85 -4.93
N ALA A 43 -2.99 8.65 -3.86
CA ALA A 43 -4.11 9.42 -3.33
C ALA A 43 -3.61 10.76 -2.74
N VAL A 44 -4.41 11.80 -2.93
CA VAL A 44 -4.20 13.16 -2.37
C VAL A 44 -5.25 13.52 -1.30
N GLY A 45 -6.10 12.56 -0.94
CA GLY A 45 -7.15 12.63 0.07
C GLY A 45 -7.54 11.20 0.48
N GLU A 46 -8.82 10.99 0.78
CA GLU A 46 -9.37 9.63 0.93
C GLU A 46 -9.21 8.85 -0.39
N VAL A 47 -8.66 7.64 -0.31
CA VAL A 47 -8.56 6.73 -1.46
C VAL A 47 -9.83 5.89 -1.64
N ASN A 48 -10.64 5.77 -0.59
CA ASN A 48 -11.93 5.06 -0.57
C ASN A 48 -11.87 3.57 -1.01
N SER A 49 -10.68 2.95 -0.92
CA SER A 49 -10.47 1.53 -1.23
C SER A 49 -9.37 0.87 -0.39
N VAL A 50 -8.82 1.56 0.62
CA VAL A 50 -7.81 1.04 1.53
C VAL A 50 -8.15 1.49 2.94
N PHE A 51 -8.63 0.55 3.75
CA PHE A 51 -9.16 0.85 5.07
C PHE A 51 -8.54 -0.01 6.16
N LEU A 52 -8.55 0.52 7.38
CA LEU A 52 -8.63 -0.25 8.60
C LEU A 52 -10.09 -0.23 9.09
N PHE A 53 -10.73 -1.39 9.12
CA PHE A 53 -12.06 -1.57 9.71
C PHE A 53 -11.92 -2.07 11.14
N SER A 54 -12.73 -1.57 12.08
CA SER A 54 -12.72 -2.05 13.45
C SER A 54 -14.10 -2.10 14.08
N ARG A 55 -14.26 -3.01 15.04
CA ARG A 55 -15.42 -3.08 15.94
C ARG A 55 -15.21 -2.28 17.23
N LYS A 56 -13.99 -1.81 17.48
CA LYS A 56 -13.58 -1.07 18.68
C LYS A 56 -13.02 0.30 18.29
N PRO A 57 -13.12 1.31 19.17
CA PRO A 57 -12.43 2.57 18.95
C PRO A 57 -10.92 2.34 18.88
N LEU A 58 -10.22 3.24 18.18
CA LEU A 58 -8.81 3.10 17.81
C LEU A 58 -7.91 2.76 19.02
N GLU A 59 -8.16 3.40 20.15
CA GLU A 59 -7.40 3.31 21.39
C GLU A 59 -7.53 1.94 22.08
N GLU A 60 -8.55 1.16 21.74
CA GLU A 60 -8.82 -0.17 22.31
C GLU A 60 -8.33 -1.31 21.41
N ILE A 61 -7.86 -1.02 20.20
CA ILE A 61 -7.39 -2.01 19.23
C ILE A 61 -6.06 -2.60 19.72
N ARG A 62 -6.03 -3.92 19.89
CA ARG A 62 -4.83 -4.69 20.27
C ARG A 62 -4.39 -5.65 19.18
N PHE A 63 -5.31 -6.20 18.40
CA PHE A 63 -5.02 -7.16 17.34
C PHE A 63 -5.55 -6.68 15.98
N ILE A 64 -4.64 -6.44 15.04
CA ILE A 64 -4.96 -6.02 13.68
C ILE A 64 -4.64 -7.14 12.71
N ARG A 65 -5.67 -7.67 12.04
CA ARG A 65 -5.46 -8.65 10.97
C ARG A 65 -4.95 -7.98 9.70
N THR A 66 -3.87 -8.50 9.15
CA THR A 66 -3.25 -8.03 7.90
C THR A 66 -3.95 -8.57 6.66
N ASP A 67 -3.98 -7.79 5.58
CA ASP A 67 -4.51 -8.23 4.29
C ASP A 67 -3.44 -9.00 3.50
N ASN A 68 -3.72 -10.25 3.14
CA ASN A 68 -2.78 -11.10 2.38
C ASN A 68 -2.48 -10.55 0.97
N HIS A 69 -3.31 -9.68 0.42
CA HIS A 69 -3.14 -9.10 -0.91
C HIS A 69 -2.38 -7.77 -0.89
N SER A 70 -2.03 -7.22 0.29
CA SER A 70 -1.41 -5.89 0.38
C SER A 70 -0.18 -5.84 1.28
N ARG A 71 1.00 -5.65 0.69
CA ARG A 71 2.21 -5.33 1.48
C ARG A 71 2.24 -3.86 1.92
N THR A 72 1.96 -2.93 1.00
CA THR A 72 2.01 -1.49 1.29
C THR A 72 1.02 -1.08 2.39
N SER A 73 -0.25 -1.48 2.27
CA SER A 73 -1.28 -1.03 3.22
C SER A 73 -1.08 -1.63 4.62
N ASN A 74 -0.57 -2.86 4.70
CA ASN A 74 -0.22 -3.47 5.99
C ASN A 74 0.91 -2.72 6.69
N LEU A 75 1.96 -2.32 5.97
CA LEU A 75 3.03 -1.51 6.54
C LEU A 75 2.58 -0.09 6.86
N LEU A 76 1.74 0.52 6.03
CA LEU A 76 1.14 1.81 6.31
C LEU A 76 0.35 1.80 7.63
N ALA A 77 -0.50 0.79 7.84
CA ALA A 77 -1.24 0.65 9.09
C ALA A 77 -0.30 0.48 10.31
N ARG A 78 0.81 -0.26 10.18
CA ARG A 78 1.84 -0.40 11.24
C ARG A 78 2.54 0.93 11.53
N ILE A 79 2.86 1.71 10.50
CA ILE A 79 3.46 3.04 10.64
C ILE A 79 2.48 3.96 11.37
N LEU A 80 1.23 4.02 10.93
CA LEU A 80 0.22 4.86 11.57
C LEU A 80 -0.03 4.47 13.02
N ALA A 81 -0.15 3.17 13.32
CA ALA A 81 -0.32 2.68 14.69
C ALA A 81 0.81 3.15 15.63
N SER A 82 2.07 2.98 15.21
CA SER A 82 3.23 3.33 16.05
C SER A 82 3.60 4.82 16.05
N ARG A 83 3.46 5.51 14.92
CA ARG A 83 3.97 6.87 14.72
C ARG A 83 2.91 7.94 14.90
N TYR A 84 1.66 7.67 14.54
CA TYR A 84 0.58 8.66 14.56
C TYR A 84 -0.45 8.39 15.66
N TRP A 85 -1.12 7.24 15.60
CA TRP A 85 -2.17 6.87 16.56
C TRP A 85 -1.63 6.53 17.95
N LYS A 86 -0.35 6.17 18.05
CA LYS A 86 0.33 5.79 19.30
C LYS A 86 -0.36 4.64 20.04
N ILE A 87 -0.85 3.67 19.29
CA ILE A 87 -1.47 2.45 19.82
C ILE A 87 -0.48 1.29 19.79
N ASP A 88 -0.50 0.48 20.84
CA ASP A 88 0.27 -0.76 20.93
C ASP A 88 -0.56 -1.94 20.40
N ALA A 89 -0.54 -2.12 19.09
CA ALA A 89 -1.28 -3.16 18.39
C ALA A 89 -0.36 -4.19 17.75
N SER A 90 -0.66 -5.47 17.98
CA SER A 90 -0.05 -6.59 17.29
C SER A 90 -0.70 -6.80 15.92
N PHE A 91 0.11 -7.13 14.92
CA PHE A 91 -0.35 -7.32 13.53
C PHE A 91 0.01 -8.71 13.02
N GLY A 92 -0.95 -9.40 12.43
CA GLY A 92 -0.77 -10.77 11.97
C GLY A 92 -2.05 -11.40 11.48
N ASN A 93 -2.13 -12.73 11.54
CA ASN A 93 -3.37 -13.46 11.30
C ASN A 93 -3.90 -13.96 12.65
N PHE A 94 -4.96 -13.33 13.15
CA PHE A 94 -5.57 -13.66 14.43
C PHE A 94 -6.97 -14.22 14.20
N ALA A 95 -7.42 -15.12 15.07
CA ALA A 95 -8.78 -15.66 15.02
C ALA A 95 -9.81 -14.66 15.58
N ASP A 96 -9.43 -13.88 16.60
CA ASP A 96 -10.24 -12.86 17.24
C ASP A 96 -9.58 -11.47 17.04
N GLU A 97 -9.56 -10.97 15.80
CA GLU A 97 -9.06 -9.61 15.54
C GLU A 97 -10.03 -8.51 16.01
N ASP A 98 -9.46 -7.40 16.52
CA ASP A 98 -10.23 -6.19 16.84
C ASP A 98 -10.51 -5.35 15.60
N ALA A 99 -9.54 -5.37 14.68
CA ALA A 99 -9.56 -4.62 13.44
C ALA A 99 -8.84 -5.38 12.32
N PHE A 100 -9.08 -4.99 11.08
CA PHE A 100 -8.38 -5.59 9.94
C PHE A 100 -8.15 -4.58 8.83
N VAL A 101 -7.02 -4.72 8.17
CA VAL A 101 -6.72 -4.02 6.93
C VAL A 101 -7.47 -4.73 5.79
N LEU A 102 -8.12 -3.96 4.92
CA LEU A 102 -8.72 -4.48 3.70
C LEU A 102 -8.51 -3.52 2.53
N ILE A 103 -8.21 -4.08 1.36
CA ILE A 103 -7.95 -3.30 0.15
C ILE A 103 -8.80 -3.70 -1.05
N GLY A 104 -8.96 -2.75 -1.96
CA GLY A 104 -9.54 -2.92 -3.29
C GLY A 104 -11.06 -3.01 -3.27
N ASP A 105 -11.60 -3.69 -4.27
CA ASP A 105 -13.03 -3.94 -4.47
C ASP A 105 -13.70 -4.64 -3.29
N ARG A 106 -12.97 -5.48 -2.55
CA ARG A 106 -13.45 -6.14 -1.32
C ARG A 106 -13.91 -5.15 -0.25
N THR A 107 -13.51 -3.89 -0.32
CA THR A 107 -13.94 -2.85 0.62
C THR A 107 -15.30 -2.24 0.29
N PHE A 108 -15.78 -2.45 -0.93
CA PHE A 108 -16.97 -1.76 -1.45
C PHE A 108 -18.23 -2.20 -0.70
N GLY A 109 -18.97 -1.22 -0.18
CA GLY A 109 -20.17 -1.45 0.63
C GLY A 109 -19.92 -1.71 2.13
N LEU A 110 -18.70 -2.06 2.55
CA LEU A 110 -18.43 -2.47 3.93
C LEU A 110 -18.37 -1.32 4.95
N LYS A 111 -18.21 -0.07 4.51
CA LYS A 111 -18.11 1.09 5.42
C LYS A 111 -19.28 1.19 6.40
N LYS A 112 -20.47 0.71 6.02
CA LYS A 112 -21.68 0.77 6.84
C LYS A 112 -21.80 -0.40 7.82
N GLU A 113 -20.98 -1.44 7.68
CA GLU A 113 -21.03 -2.64 8.51
C GLU A 113 -20.16 -2.54 9.76
N TYR A 114 -19.27 -1.54 9.81
CA TYR A 114 -18.32 -1.35 10.90
C TYR A 114 -18.50 0.02 11.56
N PRO A 115 -18.51 0.09 12.91
CA PRO A 115 -18.66 1.36 13.63
C PRO A 115 -17.44 2.28 13.48
N TYR A 116 -16.25 1.71 13.23
CA TYR A 116 -15.02 2.47 13.06
C TYR A 116 -14.34 2.10 11.74
N VAL A 117 -14.10 3.12 10.91
CA VAL A 117 -13.55 2.96 9.56
C VAL A 117 -12.53 4.07 9.32
N TYR A 118 -11.29 3.68 9.06
CA TYR A 118 -10.19 4.60 8.84
C TYR A 118 -9.64 4.44 7.43
N ASP A 119 -9.78 5.46 6.58
CA ASP A 119 -9.12 5.50 5.27
C ASP A 119 -7.63 5.76 5.46
N LEU A 120 -6.79 4.79 5.07
CA LEU A 120 -5.37 4.86 5.40
C LEU A 120 -4.62 5.96 4.64
N ALA A 121 -5.08 6.36 3.45
CA ALA A 121 -4.49 7.50 2.75
C ALA A 121 -4.82 8.81 3.47
N ALA A 122 -6.06 8.96 3.91
CA ALA A 122 -6.47 10.15 4.67
C ALA A 122 -5.74 10.26 6.02
N GLU A 123 -5.56 9.14 6.72
CA GLU A 123 -4.79 9.07 7.97
C GLU A 123 -3.31 9.41 7.74
N TRP A 124 -2.70 8.93 6.65
CA TRP A 124 -1.35 9.31 6.25
C TRP A 124 -1.21 10.81 5.99
N ILE A 125 -2.17 11.39 5.27
CA ILE A 125 -2.16 12.82 4.96
C ILE A 125 -2.36 13.65 6.24
N ARG A 126 -3.21 13.20 7.18
CA ARG A 126 -3.32 13.84 8.50
C ARG A 126 -2.02 13.77 9.30
N PHE A 127 -1.31 12.65 9.21
CA PHE A 127 -0.04 12.47 9.90
C PHE A 127 1.09 13.33 9.30
N THR A 128 1.22 13.36 7.98
CA THR A 128 2.43 13.87 7.30
C THR A 128 2.20 15.15 6.50
N GLY A 129 0.95 15.48 6.15
CA GLY A 129 0.62 16.52 5.19
C GLY A 129 0.95 16.18 3.73
N LEU A 130 1.41 14.95 3.44
CA LEU A 130 1.86 14.51 2.12
C LEU A 130 0.88 13.52 1.48
N PRO A 131 0.72 13.54 0.15
CA PRO A 131 0.04 12.48 -0.59
C PRO A 131 0.62 11.09 -0.30
N PHE A 132 -0.17 10.04 -0.55
CA PHE A 132 0.29 8.66 -0.41
C PHE A 132 0.39 7.96 -1.77
N VAL A 133 1.40 7.10 -1.93
CA VAL A 133 1.60 6.25 -3.12
C VAL A 133 1.53 4.79 -2.71
N PHE A 134 0.57 4.05 -3.28
CA PHE A 134 0.35 2.63 -2.98
C PHE A 134 1.21 1.71 -3.84
N ALA A 135 1.28 2.01 -5.14
CA ALA A 135 2.00 1.22 -6.12
C ALA A 135 2.63 2.10 -7.20
N VAL A 136 3.74 1.66 -7.78
CA VAL A 136 4.48 2.35 -8.84
C VAL A 136 4.88 1.37 -9.93
N TRP A 137 5.06 1.87 -11.14
CA TRP A 137 5.73 1.10 -12.20
C TRP A 137 7.23 1.10 -11.93
N ALA A 138 7.77 -0.08 -11.63
CA ALA A 138 9.20 -0.27 -11.38
C ALA A 138 9.77 -1.31 -12.33
N ALA A 139 11.04 -1.11 -12.71
CA ALA A 139 11.84 -2.09 -13.43
C ALA A 139 12.97 -2.61 -12.57
N ASN A 140 13.34 -3.87 -12.75
CA ASN A 140 14.48 -4.50 -12.05
C ASN A 140 15.80 -4.40 -12.85
N LYS A 141 15.79 -3.68 -13.97
CA LYS A 141 16.95 -3.39 -14.82
C LYS A 141 16.75 -2.05 -15.54
N PRO A 142 17.82 -1.41 -16.04
CA PRO A 142 17.69 -0.17 -16.80
C PRO A 142 16.78 -0.36 -18.02
N VAL A 143 15.87 0.59 -18.24
CA VAL A 143 14.93 0.57 -19.35
C VAL A 143 15.31 1.63 -20.37
N ASP A 144 15.19 1.26 -21.64
CA ASP A 144 15.48 2.14 -22.77
C ASP A 144 14.64 3.44 -22.69
N PRO A 145 15.25 4.63 -22.86
CA PRO A 145 14.52 5.90 -22.78
C PRO A 145 13.37 6.04 -23.78
N VAL A 146 13.50 5.47 -24.99
CA VAL A 146 12.44 5.50 -26.00
C VAL A 146 11.26 4.66 -25.53
N PHE A 147 11.52 3.45 -25.00
CA PHE A 147 10.47 2.64 -24.39
C PHE A 147 9.78 3.38 -23.24
N ARG A 148 10.54 4.05 -22.35
CA ARG A 148 9.96 4.81 -21.24
C ARG A 148 9.03 5.92 -21.72
N GLU A 149 9.38 6.60 -22.80
CA GLU A 149 8.54 7.64 -23.39
C GLU A 149 7.25 7.04 -23.98
N GLU A 150 7.36 5.97 -24.78
CA GLU A 150 6.20 5.27 -25.35
C GLU A 150 5.27 4.71 -24.28
N PHE A 151 5.84 4.14 -23.22
CA PHE A 151 5.10 3.59 -22.10
C PHE A 151 4.34 4.67 -21.33
N ASN A 152 4.95 5.84 -21.10
CA ASN A 152 4.26 6.98 -20.49
C ASN A 152 3.10 7.49 -21.34
N ARG A 153 3.24 7.56 -22.67
CA ARG A 153 2.14 7.92 -23.57
C ARG A 153 0.97 6.93 -23.48
N ALA A 154 1.26 5.64 -23.37
CA ALA A 154 0.23 4.62 -23.20
C ALA A 154 -0.51 4.75 -21.85
N LEU A 155 0.21 5.04 -20.77
CA LEU A 155 -0.38 5.28 -19.46
C LEU A 155 -1.21 6.56 -19.42
N GLU A 156 -0.71 7.64 -20.02
CA GLU A 156 -1.43 8.91 -20.19
C GLU A 156 -2.75 8.69 -20.92
N TYR A 157 -2.73 7.93 -22.03
CA TYR A 157 -3.93 7.59 -22.78
C TYR A 157 -4.96 6.91 -21.87
N GLY A 158 -4.56 5.87 -21.12
CA GLY A 158 -5.46 5.18 -20.20
C GLY A 158 -6.06 6.10 -19.11
N VAL A 159 -5.24 6.97 -18.52
CA VAL A 159 -5.66 7.90 -17.45
C VAL A 159 -6.60 8.98 -17.99
N THR A 160 -6.35 9.50 -19.20
CA THR A 160 -7.16 10.57 -19.80
C THR A 160 -8.48 10.06 -20.40
N HIS A 161 -8.57 8.77 -20.75
CA HIS A 161 -9.76 8.15 -21.33
C HIS A 161 -10.60 7.33 -20.32
N ARG A 162 -10.36 7.49 -19.01
CA ARG A 162 -11.13 6.80 -17.95
C ARG A 162 -12.66 6.94 -18.07
N LYS A 163 -13.16 8.07 -18.58
CA LYS A 163 -14.60 8.27 -18.82
C LYS A 163 -15.18 7.35 -19.89
N GLU A 164 -14.37 6.91 -20.84
CA GLU A 164 -14.78 5.94 -21.86
C GLU A 164 -14.81 4.54 -21.26
N LEU A 165 -13.76 4.17 -20.50
CA LEU A 165 -13.71 2.93 -19.74
C LEU A 165 -14.93 2.77 -18.82
N LEU A 166 -15.35 3.83 -18.13
CA LEU A 166 -16.52 3.82 -17.25
C LEU A 166 -17.82 3.41 -17.94
N LYS A 167 -17.94 3.60 -19.27
CA LYS A 167 -19.12 3.16 -20.05
C LYS A 167 -19.15 1.65 -20.25
N GLU A 168 -18.01 0.99 -20.17
CA GLU A 168 -17.84 -0.45 -20.39
C GLU A 168 -17.79 -1.25 -19.08
N LEU A 169 -17.47 -0.60 -17.96
CA LEU A 169 -17.38 -1.25 -16.66
C LEU A 169 -18.76 -1.61 -16.10
N PRO A 170 -18.90 -2.79 -15.45
CA PRO A 170 -20.13 -3.17 -14.80
C PRO A 170 -20.42 -2.24 -13.62
N GLN A 171 -21.70 -1.96 -13.39
CA GLN A 171 -22.14 -1.22 -12.21
C GLN A 171 -21.84 -2.03 -10.95
N VAL A 172 -21.22 -1.39 -9.96
CA VAL A 172 -20.96 -1.98 -8.65
C VAL A 172 -22.03 -1.52 -7.67
N LYS A 173 -22.84 -2.45 -7.16
CA LYS A 173 -23.92 -2.10 -6.23
C LYS A 173 -23.34 -1.47 -4.96
N GLY A 174 -23.85 -0.28 -4.61
CA GLY A 174 -23.48 0.39 -3.36
C GLY A 174 -22.11 1.10 -3.38
N PHE A 175 -21.52 1.29 -4.57
CA PHE A 175 -20.24 1.97 -4.73
C PHE A 175 -20.23 2.85 -5.98
N ASP A 176 -19.79 4.10 -5.84
CA ASP A 176 -19.67 5.03 -6.97
C ASP A 176 -18.30 4.85 -7.63
N LEU A 177 -18.28 4.07 -8.71
CA LEU A 177 -17.05 3.76 -9.44
C LEU A 177 -16.51 4.97 -10.20
N GLU A 178 -17.37 5.88 -10.66
CA GLU A 178 -16.95 7.09 -11.34
C GLU A 178 -16.23 8.03 -10.37
N GLU A 179 -16.83 8.29 -9.21
CA GLU A 179 -16.20 9.09 -8.16
C GLU A 179 -14.87 8.47 -7.72
N TYR A 180 -14.82 7.15 -7.52
CA TYR A 180 -13.59 6.44 -7.18
C TYR A 180 -12.48 6.62 -8.21
N LEU A 181 -12.77 6.28 -9.48
CA LEU A 181 -11.77 6.34 -10.53
C LEU A 181 -11.37 7.77 -10.88
N MET A 182 -12.26 8.75 -10.75
CA MET A 182 -12.01 10.13 -11.19
C MET A 182 -11.51 11.07 -10.08
N LYS A 183 -11.86 10.83 -8.81
CA LYS A 183 -11.52 11.73 -7.70
C LYS A 183 -10.64 11.09 -6.61
N HIS A 184 -10.88 9.83 -6.27
CA HIS A 184 -10.18 9.20 -5.16
C HIS A 184 -8.81 8.63 -5.56
N LEU A 185 -8.67 8.16 -6.80
CA LEU A 185 -7.38 7.77 -7.36
C LEU A 185 -6.68 8.97 -8.00
N SER A 186 -5.41 9.17 -7.64
CA SER A 186 -4.51 10.15 -8.26
C SER A 186 -3.34 9.42 -8.90
N PHE A 187 -3.24 9.53 -10.23
CA PHE A 187 -2.35 8.69 -11.02
C PHE A 187 -1.01 9.34 -11.31
N GLU A 188 -0.89 10.67 -11.35
CA GLU A 188 0.35 11.36 -11.70
C GLU A 188 1.38 11.23 -10.56
N LEU A 189 2.58 10.73 -10.83
CA LEU A 189 3.68 10.64 -9.86
C LEU A 189 4.44 11.97 -9.78
N ASP A 190 3.77 12.99 -9.23
CA ASP A 190 4.32 14.33 -9.05
C ASP A 190 5.40 14.41 -7.95
N ALA A 191 6.01 15.59 -7.80
CA ALA A 191 7.06 15.83 -6.80
C ALA A 191 6.60 15.60 -5.35
N ARG A 192 5.37 15.97 -5.00
CA ARG A 192 4.84 15.77 -3.63
C ARG A 192 4.56 14.31 -3.35
N LYS A 193 4.10 13.54 -4.35
CA LYS A 193 3.97 12.09 -4.24
C LYS A 193 5.32 11.40 -4.10
N LYS A 194 6.35 11.87 -4.80
CA LYS A 194 7.73 11.38 -4.63
C LYS A 194 8.25 11.65 -3.21
N GLU A 195 7.98 12.83 -2.66
CA GLU A 195 8.30 13.15 -1.26
C GLU A 195 7.58 12.22 -0.26
N GLY A 196 6.26 12.04 -0.43
CA GLY A 196 5.47 11.11 0.39
C GLY A 196 5.96 9.66 0.29
N LEU A 197 6.31 9.21 -0.92
CA LEU A 197 6.92 7.91 -1.15
C LEU A 197 8.25 7.75 -0.41
N SER A 198 9.16 8.73 -0.53
CA SER A 198 10.44 8.70 0.18
C SER A 198 10.27 8.62 1.70
N LEU A 199 9.35 9.41 2.28
CA LEU A 199 9.06 9.38 3.71
C LEU A 199 8.48 8.02 4.15
N PHE A 200 7.57 7.45 3.36
CA PHE A 200 7.04 6.12 3.62
C PHE A 200 8.14 5.06 3.64
N LEU A 201 9.02 5.05 2.63
CA LEU A 201 10.12 4.08 2.54
C LEU A 201 11.11 4.22 3.70
N GLN A 202 11.38 5.45 4.17
CA GLN A 202 12.18 5.69 5.36
C GLN A 202 11.56 5.02 6.59
N HIS A 203 10.26 5.24 6.85
CA HIS A 203 9.58 4.59 7.98
C HIS A 203 9.55 3.06 7.86
N VAL A 204 9.40 2.52 6.65
CA VAL A 204 9.49 1.07 6.42
C VAL A 204 10.87 0.55 6.83
N GLN A 205 11.95 1.21 6.43
CA GLN A 205 13.30 0.81 6.81
C GLN A 205 13.49 0.85 8.34
N GLU A 206 13.04 1.90 9.01
CA GLU A 206 13.11 2.03 10.47
C GLU A 206 12.39 0.87 11.19
N ILE A 207 11.18 0.51 10.75
CA ILE A 207 10.42 -0.60 11.33
C ILE A 207 11.12 -1.94 11.10
N LEU A 208 11.64 -2.17 9.89
CA LEU A 208 12.33 -3.42 9.55
C LEU A 208 13.65 -3.57 10.32
N LEU A 209 14.37 -2.47 10.58
CA LEU A 209 15.59 -2.47 11.40
C LEU A 209 15.28 -2.75 12.87
N GLY A 210 14.32 -2.04 13.47
CA GLY A 210 13.92 -2.28 14.86
C GLY A 210 13.38 -3.69 15.11
N SER A 211 12.74 -4.30 14.11
CA SER A 211 12.29 -5.70 14.18
C SER A 211 13.46 -6.70 14.21
N LYS A 212 14.57 -6.40 13.51
CA LYS A 212 15.78 -7.24 13.51
C LYS A 212 16.51 -7.16 14.85
N GLU A 213 16.68 -5.95 15.39
CA GLU A 213 17.35 -5.73 16.68
C GLU A 213 16.64 -6.45 17.83
N ASN A 214 15.30 -6.38 17.87
CA ASN A 214 14.50 -7.11 18.85
C ASN A 214 14.63 -8.63 18.73
N ASN A 215 14.73 -9.18 17.51
CA ASN A 215 14.96 -10.61 17.31
C ASN A 215 16.38 -11.05 17.71
N THR A 216 17.41 -10.23 17.50
CA THR A 216 18.78 -10.55 17.96
C THR A 216 18.91 -10.58 19.48
N HIS A 217 18.18 -9.71 20.20
CA HIS A 217 18.18 -9.72 21.67
C HIS A 217 17.42 -10.90 22.29
N ILE A 218 16.41 -11.44 21.60
CA ILE A 218 15.70 -12.66 22.04
C ILE A 218 16.59 -13.90 21.85
N CYS A 219 17.36 -13.97 20.76
CA CYS A 219 18.27 -15.10 20.51
C CYS A 219 19.51 -15.11 21.42
N SER A 220 19.96 -13.97 21.96
CA SER A 220 21.12 -13.93 22.88
C SER A 220 20.81 -14.38 24.32
N ASN A 221 19.54 -14.54 24.68
CA ASN A 221 19.12 -14.96 26.03
C ASN A 221 18.76 -16.45 26.12
N ALA A 222 18.97 -17.24 25.05
CA ALA A 222 18.64 -18.66 24.98
C ALA A 222 19.86 -19.61 25.13
N THR A 223 21.00 -19.12 25.64
CA THR A 223 22.14 -19.96 26.00
C THR A 223 22.60 -19.63 27.42
N GLY A 224 21.98 -20.24 28.43
CA GLY A 224 22.35 -19.97 29.81
C GLY A 224 21.52 -20.63 30.89
N SER A 225 21.24 -21.93 30.75
CA SER A 225 21.04 -22.86 31.89
C SER A 225 20.74 -24.25 31.33
N ASP A 226 21.75 -25.10 31.22
CA ASP A 226 21.69 -26.50 31.64
C ASP A 226 23.10 -27.10 31.62
N LEU A 227 23.51 -27.57 32.82
CA LEU A 227 24.75 -28.21 33.26
C LEU A 227 25.92 -27.29 33.68
#